data_AF-A0A7S2BL83-F1
#
_entry.id   AF-A0A7S2BL83-F1
#
_cell.length_a   1.000
_cell.length_b   1.000
_cell.length_c   1.000
_cell.angle_alpha   90.00
_cell.angle_beta   90.00
_cell.angle_gamma   90.00
#
_symmetry.space_group_name_H-M   'P 1'
#
loop_
_entity.id
_entity.type
_entity.pdbx_description
1 polymer ?
#
loop_
_entity_poly.entity_id
_entity_poly.type
_entity_poly.pdbx_seq_one_letter_code
_entity_poly.pdbx_strand_id
1 'polypeptide(L)'
;ISAGGLVALLLSIGTFLGRQKVVAGLTTSVTVQQLCLSIMPVVLLTQVAKGLAYPINGVVMGGLDWRFSTLGMWGSNLACLAILAIGRTLPGGQSLSFVWGGLAVFMWGQCLSGVWRFMSGTGPW
;
A
#
# COMPACT_ATOMS: atom_id res chain seq x y z
N ILE A 1 -6.31 -12.12 -10.75
CA ILE A 1 -6.69 -11.01 -9.85
C ILE A 1 -7.52 -11.62 -8.74
N SER A 2 -7.08 -11.54 -7.48
CA SER A 2 -7.85 -12.07 -6.35
C SER A 2 -9.18 -11.31 -6.21
N ALA A 3 -10.23 -11.96 -5.67
CA ALA A 3 -11.49 -11.28 -5.38
C ALA A 3 -11.27 -10.03 -4.50
N GLY A 4 -10.33 -10.11 -3.54
CA GLY A 4 -9.93 -8.98 -2.71
C GLY A 4 -9.31 -7.81 -3.49
N GLY A 5 -8.47 -8.08 -4.48
CA GLY A 5 -7.88 -7.05 -5.34
C GLY A 5 -8.90 -6.33 -6.22
N LEU A 6 -9.86 -7.08 -6.78
CA LEU A 6 -10.94 -6.49 -7.58
C LEU A 6 -11.88 -5.63 -6.73
N VAL A 7 -12.31 -6.13 -5.57
CA VAL A 7 -13.15 -5.36 -4.64
C VAL A 7 -12.42 -4.10 -4.16
N ALA A 8 -11.13 -4.21 -3.82
CA ALA A 8 -10.32 -3.06 -3.43
C ALA A 8 -10.22 -2.02 -4.56
N LEU A 9 -10.04 -2.46 -5.82
CA LEU A 9 -10.00 -1.57 -6.98
C LEU A 9 -11.32 -0.85 -7.20
N LEU A 10 -12.45 -1.57 -7.18
CA LEU A 10 -13.78 -0.98 -7.37
C LEU A 10 -14.11 0.02 -6.25
N LEU A 11 -13.81 -0.33 -4.99
CA LEU A 11 -13.97 0.57 -3.86
C LEU A 11 -13.06 1.80 -4.00
N SER A 12 -11.81 1.63 -4.45
CA SER A 12 -10.90 2.74 -4.67
C SER A 12 -11.40 3.69 -5.76
N ILE A 13 -11.92 3.17 -6.87
CA ILE A 13 -12.52 3.99 -7.94
C ILE A 13 -13.75 4.73 -7.43
N GLY A 14 -14.68 4.03 -6.76
CA GLY A 14 -15.87 4.65 -6.18
C GLY A 14 -15.53 5.75 -5.16
N THR A 15 -14.54 5.49 -4.31
CA THR A 15 -14.04 6.47 -3.32
C THR A 15 -13.39 7.66 -4.02
N PHE A 16 -12.62 7.44 -5.09
CA PHE A 16 -12.00 8.53 -5.84
C PHE A 16 -13.03 9.45 -6.50
N LEU A 17 -14.08 8.88 -7.10
CA LEU A 17 -15.17 9.63 -7.72
C LEU A 17 -16.00 10.38 -6.67
N GLY A 18 -16.23 9.77 -5.51
CA GLY A 18 -17.00 10.34 -4.40
C GLY A 18 -16.18 11.15 -3.38
N ARG A 19 -14.87 11.37 -3.61
CA ARG A 19 -13.90 11.82 -2.60
C ARG A 19 -14.31 13.06 -1.82
N GLN A 20 -14.93 14.03 -2.46
CA GLN A 20 -15.37 15.26 -1.78
C GLN A 20 -16.47 15.00 -0.75
N LYS A 21 -17.46 14.17 -1.08
CA LYS A 21 -18.54 13.78 -0.16
C LYS A 21 -18.01 12.96 1.00
N VAL A 22 -17.10 12.01 0.71
CA VAL A 22 -16.45 11.17 1.73
C VAL A 22 -15.71 12.04 2.73
N VAL A 23 -14.85 12.93 2.25
CA VAL A 23 -14.03 13.80 3.10
C VAL A 23 -14.88 14.82 3.88
N ALA A 24 -15.91 15.39 3.26
CA ALA A 24 -16.85 16.29 3.94
C ALA A 24 -17.64 15.59 5.06
N GLY A 25 -17.89 14.28 4.95
CA GLY A 25 -18.52 13.49 6.00
C GLY A 25 -17.59 13.16 7.18
N LEU A 26 -16.27 13.28 7.02
CA LEU A 26 -15.29 12.94 8.06
C LEU A 26 -14.85 14.14 8.90
N THR A 27 -14.91 15.35 8.36
CA THR A 27 -14.45 16.55 9.05
C THR A 27 -15.10 17.81 8.49
N THR A 28 -15.28 18.82 9.33
CA THR A 28 -15.79 20.15 8.94
C THR A 28 -14.69 21.15 8.61
N SER A 29 -13.42 20.84 8.93
CA SER A 29 -12.29 21.74 8.69
C SER A 29 -11.86 21.72 7.22
N VAL A 30 -12.07 22.83 6.51
CA VAL A 30 -11.71 22.98 5.09
C VAL A 30 -10.23 22.66 4.86
N THR A 31 -9.34 23.09 5.75
CA THR A 31 -7.90 22.80 5.66
C THR A 31 -7.63 21.30 5.69
N VAL A 32 -8.25 20.57 6.61
CA VAL A 32 -8.09 19.10 6.71
C VAL A 32 -8.69 18.44 5.48
N GLN A 33 -9.83 18.90 4.99
CA GLN A 33 -10.44 18.35 3.78
C GLN A 33 -9.51 18.46 2.57
N GLN A 34 -8.91 19.64 2.35
CA GLN A 34 -7.98 19.86 1.24
C GLN A 34 -6.72 18.99 1.36
N LEU A 35 -6.18 18.84 2.58
CA LEU A 35 -5.06 17.94 2.83
C LEU A 35 -5.42 16.48 2.57
N CYS A 36 -6.59 16.01 3.00
CA CYS A 36 -7.06 14.65 2.70
C CYS A 36 -7.21 14.42 1.20
N LEU A 37 -7.80 15.38 0.49
CA LEU A 37 -8.01 15.29 -0.96
C LEU A 37 -6.68 15.23 -1.73
N SER A 38 -5.64 15.96 -1.27
CA SER A 38 -4.34 15.98 -1.95
C SER A 38 -3.59 14.65 -1.85
N ILE A 39 -3.72 13.93 -0.73
CA ILE A 39 -3.08 12.61 -0.54
C ILE A 39 -3.94 11.42 -0.99
N MET A 40 -5.24 11.65 -1.24
CA MET A 40 -6.19 10.58 -1.53
C MET A 40 -5.75 9.62 -2.64
N PRO A 41 -5.19 10.07 -3.78
CA PRO A 41 -4.73 9.15 -4.82
C PRO A 41 -3.73 8.11 -4.30
N VAL A 42 -2.77 8.54 -3.49
CA VAL A 42 -1.73 7.66 -2.91
C VAL A 42 -2.33 6.69 -1.88
N VAL A 43 -3.28 7.17 -1.08
CA VAL A 43 -4.03 6.33 -0.13
C VAL A 43 -4.78 5.21 -0.87
N LEU A 44 -5.48 5.56 -1.95
CA LEU A 44 -6.27 4.61 -2.73
C LEU A 44 -5.40 3.60 -3.49
N LEU A 45 -4.23 4.02 -3.98
CA LEU A 45 -3.24 3.09 -4.54
C LEU A 45 -2.73 2.11 -3.48
N THR A 46 -2.47 2.59 -2.26
CA THR A 46 -2.10 1.74 -1.11
C THR A 46 -3.21 0.73 -0.81
N GLN A 47 -4.48 1.14 -0.88
CA GLN A 47 -5.62 0.24 -0.64
C GLN A 47 -5.70 -0.89 -1.68
N VAL A 48 -5.46 -0.60 -2.96
CA VAL A 48 -5.42 -1.63 -4.01
C VAL A 48 -4.28 -2.61 -3.73
N ALA A 49 -3.07 -2.09 -3.47
CA ALA A 49 -1.91 -2.92 -3.16
C ALA A 49 -2.15 -3.79 -1.92
N LYS A 50 -2.77 -3.24 -0.87
CA LYS A 50 -3.15 -3.98 0.34
C LYS A 50 -4.14 -5.11 0.03
N GLY A 51 -5.15 -4.85 -0.80
CA GLY A 51 -6.12 -5.86 -1.24
C GLY A 51 -5.51 -7.02 -2.03
N LEU A 52 -4.36 -6.79 -2.67
CA LEU A 52 -3.56 -7.81 -3.35
C LEU A 52 -2.56 -8.51 -2.42
N ALA A 53 -1.86 -7.76 -1.57
CA ALA A 53 -0.81 -8.24 -0.67
C ALA A 53 -1.34 -9.24 0.36
N TYR A 54 -2.55 -9.01 0.90
CA TYR A 54 -3.10 -9.91 1.93
C TYR A 54 -3.38 -11.33 1.45
N PRO A 55 -4.06 -11.55 0.30
CA PRO A 55 -4.17 -12.89 -0.29
C PRO A 55 -2.81 -13.54 -0.57
N ILE A 56 -1.87 -12.78 -1.15
CA ILE A 56 -0.51 -13.26 -1.46
C ILE A 56 0.19 -13.76 -0.18
N ASN A 57 0.22 -12.93 0.85
CA ASN A 57 0.82 -13.29 2.14
C ASN A 57 0.10 -14.47 2.79
N GLY A 58 -1.22 -14.58 2.62
CA GLY A 58 -2.00 -15.74 3.05
C GLY A 58 -1.54 -17.04 2.38
N VAL A 59 -1.26 -17.01 1.07
CA VAL A 59 -0.73 -18.18 0.33
C VAL A 59 0.67 -18.55 0.80
N VAL A 60 1.58 -17.58 0.91
CA VAL A 60 2.97 -17.82 1.33
C VAL A 60 3.05 -18.37 2.75
N MET A 61 2.31 -17.76 3.70
CA MET A 61 2.24 -18.24 5.08
C MET A 61 1.51 -19.58 5.19
N GLY A 62 0.45 -19.80 4.40
CA GLY A 62 -0.26 -21.08 4.34
C GLY A 62 0.62 -22.23 3.81
N GLY A 63 1.54 -21.92 2.90
CA GLY A 63 2.59 -22.86 2.45
C GLY A 63 3.75 -23.05 3.42
N LEU A 64 3.68 -22.47 4.63
CA LEU A 64 4.72 -22.50 5.67
C LEU A 64 6.08 -21.91 5.24
N ASP A 65 6.09 -21.05 4.22
CA ASP A 65 7.31 -20.40 3.76
C ASP A 65 7.62 -19.13 4.57
N TRP A 66 7.85 -19.34 5.86
CA TRP A 66 8.07 -18.28 6.84
C TRP A 66 9.34 -17.48 6.55
N ARG A 67 10.38 -18.15 6.04
CA ARG A 67 11.65 -17.51 5.70
C ARG A 67 11.44 -16.48 4.59
N PHE A 68 10.79 -16.87 3.51
CA PHE A 68 10.52 -15.94 2.43
C PHE A 68 9.57 -14.81 2.87
N SER A 69 8.49 -15.14 3.58
CA SER A 69 7.56 -14.14 4.12
C SER A 69 8.28 -13.10 4.97
N THR A 70 9.19 -13.55 5.83
CA THR A 70 10.00 -12.67 6.69
C THR A 70 10.92 -11.77 5.86
N LEU A 71 11.68 -12.34 4.91
CA LEU A 71 12.58 -11.57 4.06
C LEU A 71 11.82 -10.53 3.22
N GLY A 72 10.68 -10.90 2.64
CA GLY A 72 9.82 -9.98 1.89
C GLY A 72 9.30 -8.84 2.77
N MET A 73 8.88 -9.14 4.00
CA MET A 73 8.44 -8.16 5.01
C MET A 73 9.56 -7.17 5.36
N TRP A 74 10.75 -7.67 5.68
CA TRP A 74 11.90 -6.81 6.00
C TRP A 74 12.31 -5.95 4.81
N GLY A 75 12.43 -6.52 3.61
CA GLY A 75 12.76 -5.77 2.40
C GLY A 75 11.77 -4.65 2.12
N SER A 76 10.46 -4.91 2.29
CA SER A 76 9.42 -3.90 2.10
C SER A 76 9.46 -2.81 3.16
N ASN A 77 9.76 -3.16 4.42
CA ASN A 77 9.95 -2.18 5.49
C ASN A 77 11.17 -1.29 5.23
N LEU A 78 12.29 -1.86 4.80
CA LEU A 78 13.48 -1.09 4.44
C LEU A 78 13.20 -0.12 3.29
N ALA A 79 12.46 -0.56 2.26
CA ALA A 79 12.03 0.31 1.17
C ALA A 79 11.14 1.46 1.66
N CYS A 80 10.21 1.20 2.58
CA CYS A 80 9.39 2.24 3.22
C CYS A 80 10.25 3.26 3.98
N LEU A 81 11.19 2.78 4.80
CA LEU A 81 12.11 3.64 5.55
C LEU A 81 12.99 4.47 4.62
N ALA A 82 13.42 3.92 3.48
CA ALA A 82 14.19 4.65 2.48
C ALA A 82 13.38 5.82 1.91
N ILE A 83 12.09 5.63 1.58
CA ILE A 83 11.21 6.71 1.12
C ILE A 83 11.07 7.81 2.18
N LEU A 84 10.92 7.44 3.45
CA LEU A 84 10.84 8.40 4.55
C LEU A 84 12.16 9.16 4.76
N ALA A 85 13.30 8.47 4.63
CA ALA A 85 14.62 9.08 4.74
C ALA A 85 14.88 10.07 3.60
N ILE A 86 14.50 9.73 2.36
CA ILE A 86 14.55 10.63 1.20
C ILE A 86 13.61 11.82 1.42
N GLY A 87 12.42 11.59 1.96
CA GLY A 87 11.50 12.66 2.32
C GLY A 87 12.18 13.70 3.19
N ARG A 88 12.87 13.28 4.25
CA ARG A 88 13.54 14.19 5.20
C ARG A 88 14.61 15.09 4.57
N THR A 89 15.22 14.71 3.46
CA THR A 89 16.28 15.51 2.81
C THR A 89 15.74 16.51 1.79
N LEU A 90 14.46 16.39 1.39
CA LEU A 90 13.84 17.26 0.41
C LEU A 90 13.16 18.48 1.06
N PRO A 91 13.10 19.64 0.37
CA PRO A 91 12.30 20.78 0.81
C PRO A 91 10.83 20.35 1.00
N GLY A 92 10.27 20.55 2.19
CA GLY A 92 8.94 20.03 2.57
C GLY A 92 8.97 18.61 3.14
N GLY A 93 10.12 18.17 3.64
CA GLY A 93 10.48 16.78 3.91
C GLY A 93 9.74 15.98 4.99
N GLN A 94 8.63 16.50 5.51
CA GLN A 94 7.70 15.76 6.37
C GLN A 94 6.26 15.92 5.87
N SER A 95 6.07 15.94 4.55
CA SER A 95 4.73 15.95 3.99
C SER A 95 4.04 14.59 4.19
N LEU A 96 2.72 14.64 4.38
CA LEU A 96 1.86 13.45 4.41
C LEU A 96 2.05 12.57 3.16
N SER A 97 2.43 13.15 2.03
CA SER A 97 2.71 12.43 0.79
C SER A 97 3.87 11.43 0.93
N PHE A 98 4.92 11.76 1.69
CA PHE A 98 6.03 10.81 1.93
C PHE A 98 5.62 9.66 2.86
N VAL A 99 4.78 9.95 3.86
CA VAL A 99 4.24 8.91 4.76
C VAL A 99 3.39 7.92 3.98
N TRP A 100 2.43 8.43 3.21
CA TRP A 100 1.56 7.58 2.39
C TRP A 100 2.29 6.93 1.23
N GLY A 101 3.29 7.60 0.64
CA GLY A 101 4.16 7.03 -0.39
C GLY A 101 4.99 5.87 0.15
N GLY A 102 5.55 5.99 1.35
CA GLY A 102 6.26 4.91 2.02
C GLY A 102 5.36 3.70 2.29
N LEU A 103 4.15 3.93 2.78
CA LEU A 103 3.14 2.86 2.98
C LEU A 103 2.72 2.21 1.65
N ALA A 104 2.59 2.99 0.58
CA ALA A 104 2.30 2.46 -0.75
C ALA A 104 3.44 1.54 -1.23
N VAL A 105 4.69 1.99 -1.12
CA VAL A 105 5.89 1.21 -1.47
C VAL A 105 5.98 -0.06 -0.63
N PHE A 106 5.67 0.01 0.66
CA PHE A 106 5.61 -1.17 1.52
C PHE A 106 4.62 -2.22 0.99
N MET A 107 3.37 -1.82 0.72
CA MET A 107 2.33 -2.75 0.25
C MET A 107 2.63 -3.31 -1.14
N TRP A 108 3.17 -2.47 -2.04
CA TRP A 108 3.60 -2.93 -3.36
C TRP A 108 4.81 -3.86 -3.28
N GLY A 109 5.75 -3.60 -2.37
CA GLY A 109 6.88 -4.49 -2.09
C GLY A 109 6.43 -5.88 -1.65
N GLN A 110 5.37 -5.98 -0.85
CA GLN A 110 4.74 -7.25 -0.47
C GLN A 110 4.09 -7.97 -1.68
N CYS A 111 3.45 -7.22 -2.57
CA CYS A 111 2.89 -7.80 -3.80
C CYS A 111 4.00 -8.35 -4.69
N LEU A 112 5.06 -7.56 -4.91
CA LEU A 112 6.19 -7.91 -5.76
C LEU A 112 6.98 -9.09 -5.19
N SER A 113 7.21 -9.13 -3.88
CA SER A 113 7.87 -10.28 -3.25
C SER A 113 7.06 -11.55 -3.43
N GLY A 114 5.73 -11.50 -3.31
CA GLY A 114 4.86 -12.63 -3.60
C GLY A 114 4.91 -13.12 -5.05
N VAL A 115 4.82 -12.19 -6.01
CA VAL A 115 4.95 -12.51 -7.45
C VAL A 115 6.31 -13.13 -7.74
N TRP A 116 7.38 -12.51 -7.21
CA TRP A 116 8.74 -13.03 -7.30
C TRP A 116 8.83 -14.45 -6.74
N ARG A 117 8.19 -14.70 -5.60
CA ARG A 117 8.21 -16.02 -4.99
C ARG A 117 7.55 -17.06 -5.85
N PHE A 118 6.38 -16.74 -6.40
CA PHE A 118 5.69 -17.63 -7.34
C PHE A 118 6.57 -17.93 -8.57
N MET A 119 7.15 -16.89 -9.17
CA MET A 119 8.02 -17.02 -10.34
C MET A 119 9.32 -17.78 -10.06
N SER A 120 9.82 -17.77 -8.83
CA SER A 120 11.07 -18.45 -8.47
C SER A 120 11.00 -19.98 -8.59
N GLY A 121 9.80 -20.57 -8.61
CA GLY A 121 9.60 -22.02 -8.79
C GLY A 121 10.22 -22.92 -7.71
N THR A 122 10.84 -22.34 -6.68
CA THR A 122 11.44 -23.07 -5.55
C THR A 122 10.51 -23.08 -4.34
N GLY A 123 9.21 -22.87 -4.59
CA GLY A 123 8.13 -22.77 -3.62
C GLY A 123 7.79 -24.12 -3.00
N PRO A 124 7.08 -24.14 -1.86
CA PRO A 124 6.42 -25.36 -1.36
C PRO A 124 5.21 -25.81 -2.21
N TRP A 125 5.00 -25.25 -3.40
CA TRP A 125 3.90 -25.52 -4.34
C TRP A 125 4.41 -26.01 -5.69
#